data_AF-A0A0N4XPY4-F1
#
_entry.id   AF-A0A0N4XPY4-F1
#
_cell.length_a   1.000
_cell.length_b   1.000
_cell.length_c   1.000
_cell.angle_alpha   90.00
_cell.angle_beta   90.00
_cell.angle_gamma   90.00
#
_symmetry.space_group_name_H-M   'P 1'
#
loop_
_entity.id
_entity.type
_entity.pdbx_description
1 polymer ?
#
loop_
_entity_poly.entity_id
_entity_poly.type
_entity_poly.pdbx_seq_one_letter_code
_entity_poly.pdbx_strand_id
1 'polypeptide(L)'
;MIRSLVSGLPAQYDRDTCVAVDYGRGYVCNACKPGYTGQYCESCVAGYFGEPSMPGGFCQSCDCHPDGSLHGACNPLTGQCECRPGVTGRDCSRCQHRHAFIGGVCTCAYLENMRTVTLIISLISF
;
A
#
# COMPACT_ATOMS: atom_id res chain seq x y z
N MET A 1 -9.94 -29.31 -31.13
CA MET A 1 -10.80 -29.31 -29.92
C MET A 1 -9.85 -29.07 -28.75
N ILE A 2 -9.82 -27.97 -27.99
CA ILE A 2 -10.84 -27.02 -27.52
C ILE A 2 -10.14 -25.65 -27.53
N ARG A 3 -10.48 -24.74 -28.46
CA ARG A 3 -10.00 -23.35 -28.38
C ARG A 3 -10.69 -22.71 -27.18
N SER A 4 -9.88 -22.24 -26.25
CA SER A 4 -10.24 -21.62 -24.98
C SER A 4 -11.56 -20.83 -25.03
N LEU A 5 -12.58 -21.32 -24.30
CA LEU A 5 -13.76 -20.55 -23.91
C LEU A 5 -13.43 -19.41 -22.91
N VAL A 6 -12.14 -19.18 -22.67
CA VAL A 6 -11.56 -18.07 -21.91
C VAL A 6 -11.20 -16.95 -22.89
N SER A 7 -12.15 -16.52 -23.73
CA SER A 7 -12.01 -15.43 -24.71
C SER A 7 -12.70 -14.14 -24.27
N GLY A 8 -13.15 -14.07 -23.01
CA GLY A 8 -13.86 -12.92 -22.43
C GLY A 8 -13.37 -12.45 -21.07
N LEU A 9 -12.22 -12.93 -20.58
CA LEU A 9 -11.63 -12.48 -19.32
C LEU A 9 -10.53 -11.42 -19.58
N PRO A 10 -10.51 -10.31 -18.82
CA PRO A 10 -9.57 -9.21 -19.03
C PRO A 10 -8.11 -9.65 -18.84
N ALA A 11 -7.18 -8.96 -19.52
CA ALA A 11 -5.77 -9.29 -19.74
C ALA A 11 -4.86 -9.50 -18.50
N GLN A 12 -5.41 -9.45 -17.28
CA GLN A 12 -4.69 -9.68 -16.02
C GLN A 12 -4.70 -11.15 -15.57
N TYR A 13 -5.67 -11.92 -16.07
CA TYR A 13 -5.88 -13.33 -15.81
C TYR A 13 -4.72 -14.17 -16.36
N ASP A 14 -3.97 -14.86 -15.50
CA ASP A 14 -3.06 -15.88 -16.00
C ASP A 14 -3.92 -17.01 -16.56
N ARG A 15 -3.99 -17.08 -17.89
CA ARG A 15 -5.02 -17.84 -18.62
C ARG A 15 -4.95 -19.34 -18.38
N ASP A 16 -3.84 -19.80 -17.82
CA ASP A 16 -3.49 -21.20 -17.66
C ASP A 16 -3.94 -21.80 -16.32
N THR A 17 -4.36 -20.97 -15.35
CA THR A 17 -4.64 -21.43 -13.97
C THR A 17 -6.11 -21.54 -13.63
N CYS A 18 -7.00 -21.32 -14.59
CA CYS A 18 -8.42 -21.25 -14.30
C CYS A 18 -9.22 -22.29 -15.04
N VAL A 19 -10.01 -23.04 -14.27
CA VAL A 19 -10.75 -24.21 -14.72
C VAL A 19 -12.23 -23.91 -14.72
N ALA A 20 -12.95 -24.47 -15.68
CA ALA A 20 -14.41 -24.34 -15.72
C ALA A 20 -15.03 -25.14 -14.57
N VAL A 21 -15.95 -24.51 -13.85
CA VAL A 21 -16.80 -25.15 -12.84
C VAL A 21 -18.19 -25.40 -13.43
N ASP A 22 -18.87 -26.46 -12.98
CA ASP A 22 -20.26 -26.77 -13.31
C ASP A 22 -20.60 -26.77 -14.81
N TYR A 23 -19.86 -27.56 -15.59
CA TYR A 23 -20.09 -27.73 -17.04
C TYR A 23 -20.08 -26.41 -17.83
N GLY A 24 -19.32 -25.41 -17.37
CA GLY A 24 -19.12 -24.15 -18.10
C GLY A 24 -20.04 -23.00 -17.67
N ARG A 25 -20.72 -23.11 -16.51
CA ARG A 25 -21.47 -21.97 -15.91
C ARG A 25 -20.61 -21.04 -15.05
N GLY A 26 -19.30 -21.28 -14.98
CA GLY A 26 -18.36 -20.42 -14.28
C GLY A 26 -16.92 -20.90 -14.44
N TYR A 27 -16.00 -20.14 -13.84
CA TYR A 27 -14.60 -20.49 -13.77
C TYR A 27 -14.09 -20.31 -12.33
N VAL A 28 -13.04 -21.05 -11.96
CA VAL A 28 -12.31 -20.84 -10.72
C VAL A 28 -10.83 -20.91 -11.02
N CYS A 29 -10.08 -19.95 -10.50
CA CYS A 29 -8.62 -19.91 -10.59
C CYS A 29 -8.01 -20.61 -9.39
N ASN A 30 -7.17 -21.60 -9.64
CA ASN A 30 -6.47 -22.34 -8.58
C ASN A 30 -5.08 -21.75 -8.29
N ALA A 31 -4.55 -20.89 -9.16
CA ALA A 31 -3.30 -20.19 -8.95
C ALA A 31 -3.37 -18.75 -9.47
N CYS A 32 -3.40 -17.79 -8.53
CA CYS A 32 -3.35 -16.37 -8.84
C CYS A 32 -1.89 -15.88 -8.93
N LYS A 33 -1.68 -14.79 -9.68
CA LYS A 33 -0.39 -14.05 -9.63
C LYS A 33 -0.10 -13.58 -8.20
N PRO A 34 1.17 -13.42 -7.80
CA PRO A 34 1.53 -12.87 -6.50
C PRO A 34 0.83 -11.54 -6.24
N GLY A 35 0.18 -11.42 -5.08
CA GLY A 35 -0.58 -10.22 -4.70
C GLY A 35 -2.07 -10.24 -5.04
N TYR A 36 -2.55 -11.25 -5.77
CA TYR A 36 -3.96 -11.37 -6.18
C TYR A 36 -4.65 -12.52 -5.43
N THR A 37 -5.96 -12.41 -5.23
CA THR A 37 -6.84 -13.36 -4.55
C THR A 37 -8.27 -13.25 -5.08
N GLY A 38 -9.13 -14.18 -4.64
CA GLY A 38 -10.51 -14.31 -5.11
C GLY A 38 -10.70 -15.51 -6.04
N GLN A 39 -11.94 -15.84 -6.34
CA GLN A 39 -12.28 -16.98 -7.20
C GLN A 39 -11.75 -16.80 -8.63
N TYR A 40 -11.63 -15.56 -9.06
CA TYR A 40 -11.20 -15.12 -10.38
C TYR A 40 -9.93 -14.27 -10.32
N CYS A 41 -9.24 -14.24 -9.18
CA CYS A 41 -8.12 -13.33 -8.91
C CYS A 41 -8.51 -11.85 -9.07
N GLU A 42 -9.75 -11.51 -8.70
CA GLU A 42 -10.40 -10.21 -8.87
C GLU A 42 -10.18 -9.25 -7.70
N SER A 43 -9.35 -9.62 -6.73
CA SER A 43 -9.06 -8.81 -5.55
C SER A 43 -7.58 -8.89 -5.20
N CYS A 44 -7.07 -7.89 -4.50
CA CYS A 44 -5.71 -7.93 -3.97
C CYS A 44 -5.70 -8.61 -2.59
N VAL A 45 -4.64 -9.36 -2.29
CA VAL A 45 -4.42 -9.88 -0.93
C VAL A 45 -4.18 -8.73 0.06
N ALA A 46 -4.34 -9.00 1.36
CA ALA A 46 -3.99 -8.03 2.39
C ALA A 46 -2.50 -7.62 2.28
N GLY A 47 -2.22 -6.31 2.37
CA GLY A 47 -0.88 -5.77 2.15
C GLY A 47 -0.57 -5.43 0.69
N TYR A 48 -1.55 -5.58 -0.21
CA TYR A 48 -1.50 -5.10 -1.58
C TYR A 48 -2.66 -4.13 -1.86
N PHE A 49 -2.50 -3.29 -2.88
CA PHE A 49 -3.50 -2.33 -3.31
C PHE A 49 -3.61 -2.27 -4.84
N GLY A 50 -4.74 -1.76 -5.31
CA GLY A 50 -5.05 -1.57 -6.72
C GLY A 50 -6.40 -2.17 -7.07
N GLU A 51 -6.77 -2.07 -8.34
CA GLU A 51 -8.11 -2.44 -8.80
C GLU A 51 -8.01 -3.46 -9.95
N PRO A 52 -7.80 -4.74 -9.64
CA PRO A 52 -7.54 -5.79 -10.63
C PRO A 52 -8.74 -6.14 -11.52
N SER A 53 -9.96 -5.78 -11.08
CA SER A 53 -11.20 -5.98 -11.83
C SER A 53 -11.35 -5.04 -13.03
N MET A 54 -10.60 -3.93 -13.08
CA MET A 54 -10.63 -3.02 -14.22
C MET A 54 -9.74 -3.49 -15.38
N PRO A 55 -10.05 -3.11 -16.64
CA PRO A 55 -9.15 -3.33 -17.77
C PRO A 55 -7.78 -2.67 -17.52
N GLY A 56 -6.70 -3.46 -17.49
CA GLY A 56 -5.38 -2.98 -17.12
C GLY A 56 -5.17 -2.77 -15.62
N GLY A 57 -6.05 -3.33 -14.80
CA GLY A 57 -5.94 -3.32 -13.34
C GLY A 57 -4.66 -3.97 -12.83
N PHE A 58 -4.29 -3.64 -11.59
CA PHE A 58 -3.07 -4.16 -10.97
C PHE A 58 -3.29 -4.44 -9.49
N CYS A 59 -2.42 -5.27 -8.92
CA CYS A 59 -2.18 -5.35 -7.49
C CYS A 59 -0.69 -5.10 -7.24
N GLN A 60 -0.39 -4.12 -6.40
CA GLN A 60 0.97 -3.75 -6.00
C GLN A 60 1.11 -3.83 -4.49
N SER A 61 2.29 -4.22 -3.99
CA SER A 61 2.60 -4.24 -2.57
C SER A 61 2.46 -2.85 -1.95
N CYS A 62 1.90 -2.78 -0.75
CA CYS A 62 1.78 -1.53 -0.01
C CYS A 62 3.15 -0.89 0.26
N ASP A 63 4.15 -1.69 0.62
CA ASP A 63 5.52 -1.27 0.95
C ASP A 63 5.58 -0.13 1.98
N CYS A 64 4.70 -0.16 2.98
CA CYS A 64 4.70 0.83 4.04
C CYS A 64 6.01 0.79 4.84
N HIS A 65 6.64 1.95 5.02
CA HIS A 65 7.91 2.08 5.71
C HIS A 65 7.76 1.70 7.19
N PRO A 66 8.53 0.72 7.72
CA PRO A 66 8.31 0.18 9.07
C PRO A 66 8.45 1.24 10.17
N ASP A 67 9.38 2.19 10.02
CA ASP A 67 9.56 3.29 10.98
C ASP A 67 8.63 4.48 10.73
N GLY A 68 8.04 4.56 9.54
CA GLY A 68 7.28 5.70 9.07
C GLY A 68 5.77 5.52 9.15
N SER A 69 5.29 4.27 9.11
CA SER A 69 3.88 3.93 9.21
C SER A 69 3.50 3.41 10.60
N LEU A 70 2.19 3.43 10.90
CA LEU A 70 1.64 2.84 12.11
C LEU A 70 1.55 1.31 12.00
N HIS A 71 1.30 0.80 10.78
CA HIS A 71 1.25 -0.63 10.47
C HIS A 71 1.62 -0.88 8.99
N GLY A 72 1.78 -2.16 8.63
CA GLY A 72 2.12 -2.57 7.25
C GLY A 72 0.94 -2.60 6.27
N ALA A 73 -0.30 -2.43 6.74
CA ALA A 73 -1.48 -2.34 5.87
C ALA A 73 -1.62 -0.93 5.25
N CYS A 74 -2.14 -0.87 4.02
CA CYS A 74 -2.46 0.36 3.33
C CYS A 74 -3.90 0.33 2.80
N ASN A 75 -4.39 1.49 2.35
CA ASN A 75 -5.69 1.58 1.69
C ASN A 75 -5.71 0.69 0.43
N PRO A 76 -6.70 -0.20 0.26
CA PRO A 76 -6.72 -1.18 -0.82
C PRO A 76 -6.92 -0.56 -2.21
N LEU A 77 -7.47 0.65 -2.33
CA LEU A 77 -7.62 1.35 -3.61
C LEU A 77 -6.45 2.30 -3.89
N THR A 78 -6.11 3.16 -2.92
CA THR A 78 -5.13 4.24 -3.15
C THR A 78 -3.70 3.82 -2.84
N GLY A 79 -3.52 2.73 -2.10
CA GLY A 79 -2.22 2.30 -1.60
C GLY A 79 -1.64 3.19 -0.51
N GLN A 80 -2.40 4.14 0.02
CA GLN A 80 -1.94 5.06 1.05
C GLN A 80 -1.78 4.32 2.39
N CYS A 81 -0.57 4.32 2.91
CA CYS A 81 -0.23 3.83 4.25
C CYS A 81 -0.64 4.86 5.32
N GLU A 82 -0.92 4.38 6.53
CA GLU A 82 -1.19 5.25 7.67
C GLU A 82 0.13 5.73 8.27
N CYS A 83 0.48 6.99 8.01
CA CYS A 83 1.77 7.55 8.41
C CYS A 83 1.80 8.06 9.84
N ARG A 84 2.95 7.93 10.49
CA ARG A 84 3.23 8.56 11.78
C ARG A 84 3.29 10.09 11.65
N PRO A 85 3.08 10.83 12.75
CA PRO A 85 3.21 12.28 12.76
C PRO A 85 4.57 12.74 12.19
N GLY A 86 4.56 13.76 11.33
CA GLY A 86 5.77 14.28 10.71
C GLY A 86 6.29 13.47 9.52
N VAL A 87 5.60 12.42 9.10
CA VAL A 87 5.93 11.56 7.95
C VAL A 87 4.89 11.74 6.83
N THR A 88 5.29 11.55 5.58
CA THR A 88 4.49 11.72 4.36
C THR A 88 4.96 10.77 3.25
N GLY A 89 4.23 10.78 2.13
CA GLY A 89 4.37 9.82 1.03
C GLY A 89 3.32 8.72 1.11
N ARG A 90 3.12 8.01 -0.01
CA ARG A 90 2.20 6.86 -0.10
C ARG A 90 2.62 5.75 0.86
N ASP A 91 3.92 5.50 0.90
CA ASP A 91 4.65 4.50 1.67
C ASP A 91 5.18 5.02 3.02
N CYS A 92 4.94 6.29 3.37
CA CYS A 92 5.46 6.92 4.58
C CYS A 92 7.00 6.90 4.69
N SER A 93 7.74 7.00 3.58
CA SER A 93 9.21 7.00 3.57
C SER A 93 9.85 8.38 3.74
N ARG A 94 9.04 9.46 3.77
CA ARG A 94 9.54 10.83 3.66
C ARG A 94 9.11 11.64 4.87
N CYS A 95 9.96 12.54 5.35
CA CYS A 95 9.51 13.52 6.34
C CYS A 95 8.63 14.59 5.71
N GLN A 96 7.62 15.06 6.44
CA GLN A 96 6.79 16.19 6.07
C GLN A 96 7.64 17.47 5.91
N HIS A 97 7.07 18.47 5.24
CA HIS A 97 7.71 19.77 5.17
C HIS A 97 8.01 20.30 6.58
N ARG A 98 9.19 20.91 6.76
CA ARG A 98 9.74 21.36 8.05
C ARG A 98 10.07 20.26 9.07
N HIS A 99 10.15 19.00 8.66
CA HIS A 99 10.68 17.91 9.49
C HIS A 99 12.05 17.44 8.94
N ALA A 100 12.93 17.00 9.84
CA ALA A 100 14.24 16.47 9.53
C ALA A 100 14.36 15.04 10.08
N PHE A 101 15.11 14.19 9.37
CA PHE A 101 15.38 12.82 9.81
C PHE A 101 16.52 12.83 10.83
N ILE A 102 16.17 12.72 12.11
CA ILE A 102 17.12 12.77 13.23
C ILE A 102 16.94 11.49 14.04
N GLY A 103 17.95 10.61 14.02
CA GLY A 103 17.94 9.38 14.82
C GLY A 103 16.88 8.35 14.41
N GLY A 104 16.55 8.25 13.12
CA GLY A 104 15.57 7.26 12.62
C GLY A 104 14.12 7.74 12.65
N VAL A 105 13.85 8.96 13.12
CA VAL A 105 12.50 9.54 13.21
C VAL A 105 12.44 10.94 12.59
N CYS A 106 11.28 11.28 12.03
CA CYS A 106 11.03 12.62 11.51
C CYS A 106 10.70 13.58 12.66
N THR A 107 11.66 14.45 12.98
CA THR A 107 11.52 15.45 14.04
C THR A 107 11.23 16.82 13.42
N CYS A 108 10.28 17.57 13.98
CA CYS A 108 9.98 18.92 13.50
C CYS A 108 11.20 19.83 13.69
N ALA A 109 11.71 20.40 12.60
CA ALA A 109 12.87 21.30 12.59
C ALA A 109 12.57 22.65 13.27
N TYR A 110 11.29 22.97 13.53
CA TYR A 110 10.91 24.15 14.30
C TYR A 110 11.07 23.95 15.81
N LEU A 111 11.16 22.70 16.29
CA LEU A 111 11.39 22.40 17.71
C LEU A 111 12.85 22.57 18.13
N GLU A 112 13.79 22.72 17.20
CA GLU A 112 15.14 23.20 17.53
C GLU A 112 15.13 24.64 18.06
N ASN A 113 14.09 25.42 17.78
CA ASN A 113 13.86 26.72 18.44
C ASN A 113 13.14 26.62 19.79
N MET A 114 12.60 25.45 20.18
CA MET A 114 11.84 25.34 21.42
C MET A 114 12.70 24.86 22.60
N ARG A 115 13.83 24.17 22.33
CA ARG A 115 14.88 23.91 23.33
C ARG A 115 15.65 25.18 23.72
N THR A 116 15.77 26.16 22.82
CA THR A 116 16.29 27.50 23.15
C THR A 116 15.26 28.39 23.84
N VAL A 117 13.97 28.33 23.45
CA VAL A 117 12.91 29.10 24.12
C VAL A 117 12.71 28.68 25.59
N THR A 118 12.83 27.39 25.94
CA THR A 118 12.80 26.96 27.35
C THR A 118 14.01 27.47 28.14
N LEU A 119 15.21 27.44 27.57
CA LEU A 119 16.42 28.00 28.20
C LEU A 119 16.32 29.51 28.42
N ILE A 120 15.77 30.26 27.45
CA ILE A 120 15.58 31.71 27.54
C ILE A 120 14.56 32.06 28.63
N ILE A 121 13.45 31.33 28.75
CA ILE A 121 12.45 31.56 29.82
C ILE A 121 13.05 31.31 31.21
N SER A 122 13.95 30.32 31.35
CA SER A 122 14.68 30.09 32.62
C SER A 122 15.80 31.09 32.93
N LEU A 123 16.22 31.94 31.99
CA LEU A 123 17.21 33.00 32.21
C LEU A 123 16.57 34.38 32.51
N ILE A 124 15.29 34.55 32.20
CA ILE A 124 14.54 35.81 32.44
C ILE A 124 13.72 35.73 33.75
N SER A 125 13.84 34.64 34.50
CA SER A 125 13.15 34.43 35.79
C SER A 125 14.03 34.70 37.03
N PHE A 126 15.09 35.51 36.90
CA PHE A 126 15.91 36.01 38.03
C PHE A 126 15.70 37.51 38.25
#